data_AF-A0A662VHG7-F1
#
_entry.id   AF-A0A662VHG7-F1
#
_cell.length_a   1.000
_cell.length_b   1.000
_cell.length_c   1.000
_cell.angle_alpha   90.00
_cell.angle_beta   90.00
_cell.angle_gamma   90.00
#
_symmetry.space_group_name_H-M   'P 1'
#
loop_
_entity.id
_entity.type
_entity.pdbx_description
1 polymer ?
#
loop_
_entity_poly.entity_id
_entity_poly.type
_entity_poly.pdbx_seq_one_letter_code
_entity_poly.pdbx_strand_id
1 'polypeptide(L)'
;MKGIIYSVCRRVTVVDITHNIPKFNVKVASVVLYFAYKYFPRGTVHSVTVYSKVGRGIRALIVETENYTFVGPDNGVLSLAAQDDRVRRVYEVVNRVYMRGKSSTFHGRDIFAPVPTFLACGVGPEEIGIPSDSYLTLALEAPRVEEESAIEEVIRVDSYGKAYLSRCGRYTRRSGERKH
;
A
#
# COMPACT_ATOMS: atom_id res chain seq x y z
N MET A 1 10.04 14.40 -5.71
CA MET A 1 10.23 12.94 -5.95
C MET A 1 10.40 12.63 -7.43
N LYS A 2 9.49 13.05 -8.33
CA LYS A 2 9.58 12.76 -9.78
C LYS A 2 10.94 13.08 -10.43
N GLY A 3 11.60 14.17 -10.05
CA GLY A 3 12.96 14.46 -10.53
C GLY A 3 13.99 13.36 -10.22
N ILE A 4 13.89 12.71 -9.05
CA ILE A 4 14.73 11.55 -8.71
C ILE A 4 14.36 10.36 -9.57
N ILE A 5 13.06 10.07 -9.70
CA ILE A 5 12.55 8.98 -10.53
C ILE A 5 13.11 9.08 -11.95
N TYR A 6 12.95 10.23 -12.61
CA TYR A 6 13.44 10.44 -13.97
C TYR A 6 14.97 10.51 -14.09
N SER A 7 15.69 10.83 -13.00
CA SER A 7 17.16 10.74 -12.96
C SER A 7 17.66 9.30 -12.87
N VAL A 8 16.89 8.41 -12.25
CA VAL A 8 17.21 6.97 -12.12
C VAL A 8 16.81 6.25 -13.41
N CYS A 9 15.60 6.49 -13.91
CA CYS A 9 15.12 5.85 -15.12
C CYS A 9 14.22 6.78 -15.94
N ARG A 10 14.73 7.22 -17.09
CA ARG A 10 14.11 8.29 -17.89
C ARG A 10 12.86 7.83 -18.66
N ARG A 11 12.67 6.52 -18.84
CA ARG A 11 11.60 5.91 -19.64
C ARG A 11 10.39 5.45 -18.82
N VAL A 12 10.42 5.59 -17.49
CA VAL A 12 9.33 5.16 -16.62
C VAL A 12 8.12 6.09 -16.73
N THR A 13 6.92 5.51 -16.70
CA THR A 13 5.67 6.30 -16.61
C THR A 13 5.29 6.46 -15.15
N VAL A 14 5.09 7.70 -14.70
CA VAL A 14 4.68 7.99 -13.32
C VAL A 14 3.27 8.55 -13.31
N VAL A 15 2.37 7.85 -12.63
CA VAL A 15 0.99 8.26 -12.42
C VAL A 15 0.78 8.48 -10.92
N ASP A 16 0.34 9.68 -10.55
CA ASP A 16 -0.01 9.96 -9.15
C ASP A 16 -1.41 9.41 -8.84
N ILE A 17 -1.53 8.54 -7.84
CA ILE A 17 -2.84 8.15 -7.31
C ILE A 17 -3.45 9.33 -6.55
N THR A 18 -2.74 9.82 -5.53
CA THR A 18 -3.07 11.04 -4.81
C THR A 18 -1.91 11.45 -3.90
N HIS A 19 -1.80 12.75 -3.64
CA HIS A 19 -0.96 13.30 -2.57
C HIS A 19 -1.80 13.87 -1.41
N ASN A 20 -3.14 13.73 -1.48
CA ASN A 20 -4.09 14.32 -0.55
C ASN A 20 -4.62 13.28 0.47
N ILE A 21 -3.68 12.61 1.13
CA ILE A 21 -3.95 11.75 2.28
C ILE A 21 -3.84 12.61 3.56
N PRO A 22 -4.81 12.53 4.49
CA PRO A 22 -4.68 13.21 5.78
C PRO A 22 -3.36 12.84 6.46
N LYS A 23 -2.68 13.83 7.03
CA LYS A 23 -1.36 13.63 7.62
C LYS A 23 -1.40 12.47 8.62
N PHE A 24 -0.48 11.53 8.42
CA PHE A 24 -0.28 10.35 9.23
C PHE A 24 -1.38 9.29 9.23
N ASN A 25 -2.34 9.38 8.31
CA ASN A 25 -3.45 8.44 8.25
C ASN A 25 -3.13 7.24 7.35
N VAL A 26 -2.43 6.27 7.92
CA VAL A 26 -2.02 5.01 7.27
C VAL A 26 -3.25 4.22 6.80
N LYS A 27 -4.32 4.17 7.60
CA LYS A 27 -5.55 3.44 7.25
C LYS A 27 -6.19 3.98 5.97
N VAL A 28 -6.36 5.31 5.88
CA VAL A 28 -6.89 5.96 4.68
C VAL A 28 -5.97 5.75 3.47
N ALA A 29 -4.65 5.84 3.64
CA ALA A 29 -3.70 5.58 2.57
C ALA A 29 -3.83 4.15 2.02
N SER A 30 -3.93 3.16 2.90
CA SER A 30 -4.05 1.75 2.52
C SER A 30 -5.34 1.48 1.75
N VAL A 31 -6.45 2.08 2.18
CA VAL A 31 -7.76 1.92 1.54
C VAL A 31 -7.80 2.59 0.17
N VAL A 32 -7.21 3.78 0.04
CA VAL A 32 -7.07 4.45 -1.26
C VAL A 32 -6.23 3.60 -2.22
N LEU A 33 -5.11 3.04 -1.76
CA LEU A 33 -4.29 2.12 -2.56
C LEU A 33 -5.09 0.88 -2.99
N TYR A 34 -5.79 0.25 -2.05
CA TYR A 34 -6.63 -0.93 -2.28
C TYR A 34 -7.69 -0.72 -3.37
N PHE A 35 -8.33 0.45 -3.42
CA PHE A 35 -9.29 0.75 -4.47
C PHE A 35 -8.64 1.11 -5.80
N ALA A 36 -7.47 1.75 -5.79
CA ALA A 36 -6.83 2.27 -7.00
C ALA A 36 -6.02 1.24 -7.78
N TYR A 37 -5.26 0.36 -7.09
CA TYR A 37 -4.20 -0.44 -7.73
C TYR A 37 -4.69 -1.32 -8.89
N LYS A 38 -5.89 -1.89 -8.77
CA LYS A 38 -6.49 -2.82 -9.74
C LYS A 38 -6.80 -2.22 -11.11
N TYR A 39 -6.80 -0.90 -11.23
CA TYR A 39 -7.00 -0.20 -12.50
C TYR A 39 -5.70 0.02 -13.28
N PHE A 40 -4.55 -0.31 -12.68
CA PHE A 40 -3.25 -0.19 -13.32
C PHE A 40 -2.92 -1.48 -14.10
N PRO A 41 -2.09 -1.39 -15.16
CA PRO A 41 -1.62 -2.57 -15.87
C PRO A 41 -0.86 -3.54 -14.95
N ARG A 42 -0.97 -4.84 -15.21
CA ARG A 42 -0.14 -5.86 -14.54
C ARG A 42 1.35 -5.53 -14.71
N GLY A 43 2.14 -5.81 -13.68
CA GLY A 43 3.55 -5.44 -13.59
C GLY A 43 3.79 -4.02 -13.08
N THR A 44 2.75 -3.26 -12.71
CA THR A 44 2.92 -1.93 -12.11
C THR A 44 3.58 -2.03 -10.73
N VAL A 45 4.56 -1.15 -10.48
CA VAL A 45 5.15 -0.93 -9.16
C VAL A 45 4.42 0.21 -8.47
N HIS A 46 3.70 -0.09 -7.39
CA HIS A 46 3.01 0.90 -6.58
C HIS A 46 3.89 1.38 -5.44
N SER A 47 4.15 2.69 -5.37
CA SER A 47 4.90 3.30 -4.28
C SER A 47 3.98 4.14 -3.38
N VAL A 48 4.05 3.91 -2.07
CA VAL A 48 3.31 4.70 -1.08
C VAL A 48 4.24 5.18 0.02
N THR A 49 4.14 6.46 0.38
CA THR A 49 4.90 7.05 1.49
C THR A 49 3.97 7.83 2.42
N VAL A 50 3.40 7.13 3.41
CA VAL A 50 2.62 7.73 4.50
C VAL A 50 3.13 7.15 5.81
N TYR A 51 3.61 8.02 6.70
CA TYR A 51 4.13 7.65 8.02
C TYR A 51 3.07 7.78 9.10
N SER A 52 3.08 6.93 10.11
CA SER A 52 2.34 7.18 11.36
C SER A 52 3.00 8.32 12.16
N LYS A 53 2.27 8.95 13.10
CA LYS A 53 2.85 9.91 14.06
C LYS A 53 3.88 9.28 15.00
N VAL A 54 3.87 7.95 15.08
CA VAL A 54 4.67 7.12 15.99
C VAL A 54 5.56 6.21 15.17
N GLY A 55 6.85 6.14 15.51
CA GLY A 55 7.82 5.22 14.90
C GLY A 55 9.08 5.90 14.39
N ARG A 56 10.22 5.59 15.02
CA ARG A 56 11.56 5.71 14.41
C ARG A 56 11.96 4.31 13.93
N GLY A 57 12.74 4.22 12.85
CA GLY A 57 13.24 2.93 12.37
C GLY A 57 12.20 2.05 11.65
N ILE A 58 11.16 2.65 11.06
CA ILE A 58 10.21 1.91 10.22
C ILE A 58 10.95 1.35 9.00
N ARG A 59 10.92 0.03 8.85
CA ARG A 59 11.51 -0.69 7.72
C ARG A 59 10.88 -0.23 6.41
N ALA A 60 11.65 -0.21 5.33
CA ALA A 60 11.11 -0.06 3.99
C ALA A 60 10.96 -1.45 3.38
N LEU A 61 9.81 -1.75 2.80
CA LEU A 61 9.50 -3.06 2.24
C LEU A 61 9.26 -2.98 0.74
N ILE A 62 9.58 -4.08 0.08
CA ILE A 62 9.09 -4.46 -1.24
C ILE A 62 8.21 -5.69 -1.04
N VAL A 63 6.97 -5.65 -1.50
CA VAL A 63 6.03 -6.77 -1.44
C VAL A 63 5.68 -7.16 -2.87
N GLU A 64 6.16 -8.32 -3.30
CA GLU A 64 5.78 -8.92 -4.58
C GLU A 64 4.49 -9.71 -4.42
N THR A 65 3.57 -9.53 -5.36
CA THR A 65 2.26 -10.17 -5.39
C THR A 65 2.05 -10.95 -6.69
N GLU A 66 0.84 -11.44 -6.96
CA GLU A 66 0.56 -12.22 -8.16
C GLU A 66 0.82 -11.41 -9.44
N ASN A 67 0.41 -10.13 -9.44
CA ASN A 67 0.40 -9.26 -10.61
C ASN A 67 1.14 -7.93 -10.42
N TYR A 68 1.43 -7.51 -9.17
CA TYR A 68 2.03 -6.20 -8.89
C TYR A 68 3.19 -6.27 -7.91
N THR A 69 3.88 -5.14 -7.75
CA THR A 69 4.88 -4.94 -6.69
C THR A 69 4.52 -3.70 -5.89
N PHE A 70 4.54 -3.80 -4.56
CA PHE A 70 4.21 -2.69 -3.67
C PHE A 70 5.45 -2.28 -2.86
N VAL A 71 5.74 -0.98 -2.79
CA VAL A 71 6.90 -0.44 -2.07
C VAL A 71 6.44 0.64 -1.10
N GLY A 72 6.83 0.51 0.17
CA GLY A 72 6.38 1.44 1.21
C GLY A 72 6.91 1.11 2.59
N PRO A 73 6.59 1.94 3.60
CA PRO A 73 6.95 1.67 4.99
C PRO A 73 6.23 0.44 5.54
N ASP A 74 6.91 -0.32 6.39
CA ASP A 74 6.33 -1.40 7.18
C ASP A 74 5.50 -0.83 8.33
N ASN A 75 4.30 -0.35 8.00
CA ASN A 75 3.32 0.18 8.96
C ASN A 75 1.89 -0.28 8.64
N GLY A 76 1.77 -1.27 7.75
CA GLY A 76 0.50 -1.78 7.28
C GLY A 76 -0.10 -1.05 6.08
N VAL A 77 0.47 0.07 5.60
CA VAL A 77 -0.09 0.81 4.46
C VAL A 77 -0.24 -0.05 3.19
N LEU A 78 0.66 -1.00 2.97
CA LEU A 78 0.65 -1.88 1.80
C LEU A 78 -0.32 -3.06 1.93
N SER A 79 -0.75 -3.38 3.15
CA SER A 79 -1.32 -4.69 3.48
C SER A 79 -2.60 -5.02 2.72
N LEU A 80 -3.57 -4.10 2.67
CA LEU A 80 -4.87 -4.38 2.03
C LEU A 80 -4.72 -4.72 0.54
N ALA A 81 -3.97 -3.89 -0.21
CA ALA A 81 -3.78 -4.10 -1.64
C ALA A 81 -2.92 -5.34 -1.92
N ALA A 82 -1.86 -5.55 -1.12
CA ALA A 82 -0.96 -6.68 -1.31
C ALA A 82 -1.64 -8.03 -1.00
N GLN A 83 -2.52 -8.07 -0.01
CA GLN A 83 -3.32 -9.26 0.32
C GLN A 83 -4.39 -9.53 -0.73
N ASP A 84 -5.08 -8.50 -1.24
CA ASP A 84 -6.09 -8.62 -2.31
C ASP A 84 -5.50 -9.25 -3.57
N ASP A 85 -4.26 -8.88 -3.93
CA ASP A 85 -3.53 -9.45 -5.09
C ASP A 85 -2.68 -10.69 -4.78
N ARG A 86 -2.75 -11.23 -3.56
CA ARG A 86 -1.97 -12.40 -3.08
C ARG A 86 -0.46 -12.18 -3.03
N VAL A 87 0.05 -11.96 -1.82
CA VAL A 87 1.50 -11.87 -1.53
C VAL A 87 2.23 -13.15 -1.92
N ARG A 88 3.34 -12.99 -2.65
CA ARG A 88 4.28 -14.06 -3.00
C ARG A 88 5.55 -13.99 -2.17
N ARG A 89 6.16 -12.81 -2.09
CA ARG A 89 7.45 -12.58 -1.40
C ARG A 89 7.48 -11.18 -0.79
N VAL A 90 8.24 -11.05 0.28
CA VAL A 90 8.48 -9.77 0.95
C VAL A 90 9.98 -9.60 1.12
N TYR A 91 10.47 -8.39 0.86
CA TYR A 91 11.86 -8.02 1.03
C TYR A 91 11.97 -6.75 1.88
N GLU A 92 12.92 -6.75 2.81
CA GLU A 92 13.35 -5.55 3.50
C GLU A 92 14.42 -4.84 2.67
N VAL A 93 14.19 -3.57 2.36
CA VAL A 93 15.13 -2.74 1.59
C VAL A 93 16.33 -2.39 2.47
N VAL A 94 17.47 -3.03 2.20
CA VAL A 94 18.71 -2.82 2.96
C VAL A 94 19.88 -2.33 2.11
N ASN A 95 19.83 -2.56 0.79
CA ASN A 95 20.95 -2.22 -0.08
C ASN A 95 20.97 -0.72 -0.42
N ARG A 96 21.98 -0.02 0.10
CA ARG A 96 22.13 1.43 -0.05
C ARG A 96 22.47 1.88 -1.48
N VAL A 97 22.92 0.98 -2.36
CA VAL A 97 23.18 1.30 -3.77
C VAL A 97 21.91 1.79 -4.47
N TYR A 98 20.76 1.26 -4.06
CA TYR A 98 19.45 1.59 -4.61
C TYR A 98 18.72 2.72 -3.85
N MET A 99 19.41 3.34 -2.89
CA MET A 99 18.93 4.47 -2.11
C MET A 99 19.70 5.74 -2.46
N ARG A 100 19.20 6.90 -2.07
CA ARG A 100 19.90 8.18 -2.20
C ARG A 100 20.09 8.83 -0.84
N GLY A 101 21.26 9.44 -0.63
CA GLY A 101 21.52 10.29 0.52
C GLY A 101 21.66 9.55 1.86
N LYS A 102 21.99 10.33 2.89
CA LYS A 102 22.11 9.88 4.30
C LYS A 102 21.03 10.50 5.19
N SER A 103 19.96 11.07 4.60
CA SER A 103 18.98 11.84 5.38
C SER A 103 18.08 10.92 6.19
N SER A 104 17.99 11.19 7.48
CA SER A 104 17.10 10.51 8.42
C SER A 104 15.65 11.01 8.37
N THR A 105 15.37 12.07 7.60
CA THR A 105 14.09 12.79 7.66
C THR A 105 13.28 12.78 6.36
N PHE A 106 13.87 12.40 5.22
CA PHE A 106 13.17 12.44 3.93
C PHE A 106 13.30 11.18 3.07
N HIS A 107 12.91 10.06 3.64
CA HIS A 107 12.86 8.76 2.97
C HIS A 107 11.99 8.73 1.71
N GLY A 108 11.02 9.63 1.56
CA GLY A 108 10.26 9.77 0.31
C GLY A 108 11.17 10.05 -0.89
N ARG A 109 12.15 10.95 -0.73
CA ARG A 109 13.16 11.23 -1.75
C ARG A 109 14.23 10.13 -1.83
N ASP A 110 14.59 9.58 -0.67
CA ASP A 110 15.82 8.81 -0.50
C ASP A 110 15.64 7.30 -0.69
N ILE A 111 14.42 6.79 -0.51
CA ILE A 111 14.07 5.36 -0.62
C ILE A 111 12.88 5.18 -1.55
N PHE A 112 11.75 5.83 -1.25
CA PHE A 112 10.47 5.58 -1.95
C PHE A 112 10.35 6.26 -3.32
N ALA A 113 11.31 7.08 -3.72
CA ALA A 113 11.47 7.48 -5.11
C ALA A 113 12.40 6.53 -5.89
N PRO A 114 13.65 6.25 -5.45
CA PRO A 114 14.57 5.44 -6.24
C PRO A 114 14.22 3.95 -6.29
N VAL A 115 13.90 3.31 -5.16
CA VAL A 115 13.64 1.85 -5.09
C VAL A 115 12.55 1.39 -6.07
N PRO A 116 11.33 1.96 -6.06
CA PRO A 116 10.30 1.53 -7.01
C PRO A 116 10.68 1.83 -8.46
N THR A 117 11.55 2.82 -8.69
CA THR A 117 12.04 3.14 -10.04
C THR A 117 13.01 2.08 -10.55
N PHE A 118 13.93 1.59 -9.71
CA PHE A 118 14.83 0.50 -10.08
C PHE A 118 14.06 -0.78 -10.39
N LEU A 119 13.08 -1.14 -9.56
CA LEU A 119 12.17 -2.26 -9.81
C LEU A 119 11.43 -2.10 -11.15
N ALA A 120 10.86 -0.92 -11.39
CA ALA A 120 10.15 -0.62 -12.65
C ALA A 120 11.07 -0.66 -13.89
N CYS A 121 12.39 -0.60 -13.71
CA CYS A 121 13.37 -0.68 -14.80
C CYS A 121 14.12 -2.01 -14.85
N GLY A 122 13.61 -3.02 -14.15
CA GLY A 122 14.02 -4.42 -14.31
C GLY A 122 15.02 -4.95 -13.30
N VAL A 123 15.39 -4.16 -12.28
CA VAL A 123 16.22 -4.65 -11.16
C VAL A 123 15.39 -5.61 -10.30
N GLY A 124 15.95 -6.78 -9.98
CA GLY A 124 15.28 -7.76 -9.12
C GLY A 124 15.18 -7.30 -7.66
N PRO A 125 14.08 -7.57 -6.95
CA PRO A 125 13.95 -7.20 -5.53
C PRO A 125 15.01 -7.84 -4.64
N GLU A 126 15.53 -9.02 -4.99
CA GLU A 126 16.64 -9.71 -4.33
C GLU A 126 17.98 -8.96 -4.40
N GLU A 127 18.15 -8.06 -5.37
CA GLU A 127 19.33 -7.20 -5.44
C GLU A 127 19.22 -6.03 -4.46
N ILE A 128 17.98 -5.58 -4.20
CA ILE A 128 17.67 -4.38 -3.44
C ILE A 128 17.52 -4.68 -1.94
N GLY A 129 16.97 -5.86 -1.63
CA GLY A 129 16.59 -6.23 -0.27
C GLY A 129 16.89 -7.67 0.07
N ILE A 130 16.70 -7.97 1.36
CA ILE A 130 16.79 -9.34 1.89
C ILE A 130 15.38 -9.88 2.12
N PRO A 131 15.13 -11.19 1.95
CA PRO A 131 13.84 -11.78 2.26
C PRO A 131 13.39 -11.46 3.69
N SER A 132 12.09 -11.22 3.87
CA SER A 132 11.48 -11.02 5.18
C SER A 132 10.24 -11.90 5.33
N ASP A 133 10.14 -12.59 6.46
CA ASP A 133 9.02 -13.50 6.74
C ASP A 133 7.78 -12.78 7.30
N SER A 134 7.86 -11.47 7.54
CA SER A 134 6.78 -10.70 8.13
C SER A 134 6.68 -9.27 7.59
N TYR A 135 5.44 -8.79 7.54
CA TYR A 135 5.07 -7.40 7.32
C TYR A 135 3.82 -7.10 8.16
N LEU A 136 3.67 -5.84 8.58
CA LEU A 136 2.50 -5.43 9.35
C LEU A 136 1.24 -5.47 8.49
N THR A 137 0.15 -5.97 9.07
CA THR A 137 -1.17 -6.04 8.45
C THR A 137 -2.12 -5.07 9.15
N LEU A 138 -2.87 -4.29 8.37
CA LEU A 138 -3.94 -3.47 8.92
C LEU A 138 -5.18 -4.34 9.14
N ALA A 139 -5.69 -4.33 10.36
CA ALA A 139 -7.03 -4.82 10.63
C ALA A 139 -8.04 -3.70 10.28
N LEU A 140 -8.97 -4.01 9.38
CA LEU A 140 -10.21 -3.24 9.25
C LEU A 140 -11.23 -3.88 10.18
N GLU A 141 -11.95 -3.06 10.96
CA GLU A 141 -13.01 -3.58 11.80
C GLU A 141 -14.12 -4.14 10.91
N ALA A 142 -14.43 -5.42 11.11
CA ALA A 142 -15.53 -6.07 10.42
C ALA A 142 -16.85 -5.38 10.78
N PRO A 143 -17.79 -5.26 9.83
CA PRO A 143 -19.13 -4.77 10.13
C PRO A 143 -19.74 -5.56 11.27
N ARG A 144 -20.31 -4.88 12.27
CA ARG A 144 -21.21 -5.55 13.22
C ARG A 144 -22.57 -5.63 12.57
N VAL A 145 -23.00 -6.83 12.25
CA VAL A 145 -24.32 -7.10 11.67
C VAL A 145 -25.29 -7.39 12.81
N GLU A 146 -26.36 -6.61 12.89
CA GLU A 146 -27.53 -6.85 13.72
C GLU A 146 -28.68 -7.34 12.83
N GLU A 147 -29.81 -7.79 13.42
CA GLU A 147 -30.90 -8.45 12.67
C GLU A 147 -31.43 -7.64 11.48
N GLU A 148 -31.48 -6.30 11.60
CA GLU A 148 -31.94 -5.39 10.55
C GLU A 148 -30.95 -4.24 10.24
N SER A 149 -29.77 -4.23 10.88
CA SER A 149 -28.83 -3.11 10.83
C SER A 149 -27.38 -3.59 10.65
N ALA A 150 -26.51 -2.71 10.16
CA ALA A 150 -25.08 -2.95 10.19
C ALA A 150 -24.35 -1.67 10.64
N ILE A 151 -23.48 -1.81 11.64
CA ILE A 151 -22.59 -0.73 12.09
C ILE A 151 -21.24 -0.93 11.39
N GLU A 152 -20.84 0.06 10.59
CA GLU A 152 -19.60 0.06 9.80
C GLU A 152 -18.79 1.33 10.11
N GLU A 153 -17.46 1.22 10.13
CA GLU A 153 -16.58 2.38 10.31
C GLU A 153 -16.53 3.17 9.00
N VAL A 154 -16.83 4.48 9.06
CA VAL A 154 -16.57 5.40 7.94
C VAL A 154 -15.07 5.70 7.92
N ILE A 155 -14.35 5.11 6.97
CA ILE A 155 -12.91 5.29 6.79
C ILE A 155 -12.60 6.67 6.22
N ARG A 156 -13.40 7.12 5.23
CA ARG A 156 -13.20 8.40 4.56
C ARG A 156 -14.51 8.87 3.92
N VAL A 157 -14.70 10.18 3.85
CA VAL A 157 -15.65 10.82 2.93
C VAL A 157 -14.86 11.63 1.91
N ASP A 158 -15.17 11.50 0.62
CA ASP A 158 -14.52 12.31 -0.42
C ASP A 158 -15.22 13.67 -0.63
N SER A 159 -14.64 14.51 -1.50
CA SER A 159 -15.14 15.87 -1.78
C SER A 159 -16.51 15.90 -2.46
N TYR A 160 -16.99 14.77 -2.96
CA TYR A 160 -18.33 14.63 -3.57
C TYR A 160 -19.35 14.09 -2.56
N GLY A 161 -18.96 13.87 -1.31
CA GLY A 161 -19.83 13.35 -0.25
C GLY A 161 -19.93 11.82 -0.22
N LYS A 162 -19.11 11.08 -0.99
CA LYS A 162 -19.14 9.62 -0.97
C LYS A 162 -18.35 9.08 0.23
N ALA A 163 -19.02 8.28 1.05
CA ALA A 163 -18.42 7.57 2.17
C ALA A 163 -17.79 6.23 1.73
N TYR A 164 -16.59 5.96 2.23
CA TYR A 164 -15.87 4.70 2.11
C TYR A 164 -15.91 4.05 3.49
N LEU A 165 -16.52 2.87 3.56
CA LEU A 165 -16.77 2.14 4.80
C LEU A 165 -15.76 0.99 4.97
N SER A 166 -15.59 0.46 6.19
CA SER A 166 -14.68 -0.65 6.50
C SER A 166 -15.02 -2.00 5.87
N ARG A 167 -16.13 -2.07 5.13
CA ARG A 167 -16.58 -3.28 4.45
C ARG A 167 -15.64 -3.69 3.33
N CYS A 168 -14.83 -4.72 3.59
CA CYS A 168 -14.02 -5.42 2.60
C CYS A 168 -14.61 -6.83 2.38
N GLY A 169 -15.51 -7.01 1.40
CA GLY A 169 -16.02 -8.34 1.00
C GLY A 169 -17.49 -8.40 0.53
N ARG A 170 -17.80 -9.40 -0.32
CA ARG A 170 -19.17 -9.77 -0.74
C ARG A 170 -19.83 -10.58 0.37
N TYR A 171 -20.91 -10.06 0.96
CA TYR A 171 -21.84 -10.86 1.77
C TYR A 171 -23.04 -11.22 0.90
N THR A 172 -23.24 -12.51 0.65
CA THR A 172 -24.54 -13.04 0.23
C THR A 172 -25.43 -13.09 1.46
N ARG A 173 -26.55 -12.38 1.42
CA ARG A 173 -27.63 -12.47 2.41
C ARG A 173 -28.07 -13.94 2.45
N ARG A 174 -27.78 -14.68 3.53
CA ARG A 174 -28.50 -15.94 3.80
C ARG A 174 -29.92 -15.55 4.14
N SER A 175 -30.77 -15.55 3.10
CA SER A 175 -32.19 -15.30 3.23
C SER A 175 -32.82 -16.58 3.78
N GLY A 176 -33.13 -16.57 5.07
CA GLY A 176 -34.14 -17.39 5.74
C GLY A 176 -34.13 -18.90 5.52
N GLU A 177 -33.54 -19.65 6.44
CA GLU A 177 -34.09 -20.96 6.80
C GLU A 177 -35.21 -20.71 7.82
N ARG A 178 -36.45 -20.73 7.32
CA ARG A 178 -37.63 -20.85 8.19
C ARG A 178 -37.62 -22.23 8.84
N LYS A 179 -37.82 -22.23 10.15
CA LYS A 179 -38.14 -23.41 10.97
C LYS A 179 -39.24 -24.26 10.31
N HIS A 180 -39.01 -25.57 10.25
CA HIS A 180 -40.04 -26.56 10.53
C HIS A 180 -39.53 -27.44 11.67
#